data_AF-A0A257X5W0-F1
#
_entry.id   AF-A0A257X5W0-F1
#
_cell.length_a   1.000
_cell.length_b   1.000
_cell.length_c   1.000
_cell.angle_alpha   90.00
_cell.angle_beta   90.00
_cell.angle_gamma   90.00
#
_symmetry.space_group_name_H-M   'P 1'
#
loop_
_entity.id
_entity.type
_entity.pdbx_description
1 polymer ?
#
loop_
_entity_poly.entity_id
_entity_poly.type
_entity_poly.pdbx_seq_one_letter_code
_entity_poly.pdbx_strand_id
1 'polypeptide(L)'
;FAGTYSCTGAGGTITIDTSNGGAGTYGVTANHGLSVGDTVFLNFTNSRDTTSFNETSTENDLVYTIVSVPDATTFTVTARNAANAAINSDNQVVVFPLKAQPLVRNGTINFLPSTFTMDNTDVELAQTPLNSATVFNYFLPDFKFSGALASQGITTPEFQITAETSAVYQANFLYNGIFNPSNTTGISSFKTGTNALVLNLSPWMGIATNPGLGLGAAPQPTQAWTSNANVSTLIDQFNTLLLAGQLPADAKTAIMNLLGGQIASISTGNPCMISMSGPHGLKSGDSVTITGVTGGSFSSSINATFLITVPAGNTTAFTIPITCNNITNLVLTNSNAGIISYTNATPSTTNIRDRLRTILHLLLTSPDFTIQR
;
A
#
# COMPACT_ATOMS: atom_id res chain seq x y z
N PHE A 1 8.74 24.14 -13.69
CA PHE A 1 8.38 23.66 -12.34
C PHE A 1 7.38 24.63 -11.72
N ALA A 2 6.61 24.18 -10.72
CA ALA A 2 5.64 25.02 -10.03
C ALA A 2 6.28 25.73 -8.83
N GLY A 3 5.74 26.88 -8.46
CA GLY A 3 6.17 27.66 -7.31
C GLY A 3 5.06 28.55 -6.76
N THR A 4 5.34 29.16 -5.61
CA THR A 4 4.59 30.30 -5.10
C THR A 4 5.35 31.59 -5.37
N TYR A 5 4.68 32.72 -5.27
CA TYR A 5 5.32 34.01 -5.48
C TYR A 5 4.73 35.09 -4.59
N SER A 6 5.51 36.14 -4.38
CA SER A 6 5.10 37.39 -3.74
C SER A 6 5.71 38.57 -4.48
N CYS A 7 5.06 39.73 -4.44
CA CYS A 7 5.52 40.94 -5.12
C CYS A 7 5.49 42.14 -4.16
N THR A 8 6.54 42.97 -4.19
CA THR A 8 6.65 44.15 -3.32
C THR A 8 6.10 45.45 -3.92
N GLY A 9 5.56 45.43 -5.15
CA GLY A 9 4.90 46.58 -5.80
C GLY A 9 5.57 47.07 -7.10
N ALA A 10 5.22 48.28 -7.56
CA ALA A 10 5.64 48.84 -8.86
C ALA A 10 7.16 49.07 -8.94
N GLY A 11 7.81 48.49 -9.96
CA GLY A 11 9.27 48.50 -10.08
C GLY A 11 9.96 47.73 -8.94
N GLY A 12 9.19 46.99 -8.13
CA GLY A 12 9.66 46.20 -7.01
C GLY A 12 10.13 44.81 -7.45
N THR A 13 10.25 43.94 -6.46
CA THR A 13 10.80 42.61 -6.62
C THR A 13 9.66 41.58 -6.56
N ILE A 14 9.61 40.73 -7.57
CA ILE A 14 8.81 39.50 -7.54
C ILE A 14 9.73 38.40 -7.02
N THR A 15 9.39 37.83 -5.88
CA THR A 15 10.09 36.69 -5.27
C THR A 15 9.34 35.42 -5.63
N ILE A 16 10.05 34.46 -6.20
CA ILE A 16 9.54 33.15 -6.57
C ILE A 16 10.14 32.11 -5.63
N ASP A 17 9.28 31.33 -4.98
CA ASP A 17 9.66 30.18 -4.14
C ASP A 17 9.23 28.89 -4.84
N THR A 18 10.20 28.05 -5.18
CA THR A 18 9.99 26.81 -5.95
C THR A 18 9.73 25.60 -5.06
N SER A 19 9.77 25.75 -3.74
CA SER A 19 9.58 24.66 -2.76
C SER A 19 8.10 24.35 -2.49
N ASN A 20 7.19 25.29 -2.80
CA ASN A 20 5.77 25.19 -2.52
C ASN A 20 4.93 25.24 -3.82
N GLY A 21 3.94 24.37 -3.96
CA GLY A 21 3.05 24.29 -5.13
C GLY A 21 1.62 23.90 -4.75
N GLY A 22 0.64 24.26 -5.58
CA GLY A 22 -0.78 23.99 -5.34
C GLY A 22 -1.16 22.51 -5.41
N ALA A 23 -2.32 22.18 -4.82
CA ALA A 23 -2.93 20.85 -4.96
C ALA A 23 -3.22 20.57 -6.45
N GLY A 24 -2.53 19.57 -7.02
CA GLY A 24 -2.71 19.15 -8.41
C GLY A 24 -1.64 19.63 -9.40
N THR A 25 -0.57 20.31 -8.96
CA THR A 25 0.47 20.82 -9.86
C THR A 25 1.69 19.89 -9.95
N TYR A 26 2.23 19.71 -11.17
CA TYR A 26 3.41 18.89 -11.45
C TYR A 26 4.71 19.56 -10.93
N GLY A 27 5.41 18.88 -10.03
CA GLY A 27 6.83 19.10 -9.71
C GLY A 27 7.18 20.44 -9.06
N VAL A 28 7.25 20.45 -7.73
CA VAL A 28 8.06 21.43 -6.97
C VAL A 28 9.55 21.08 -7.11
N THR A 29 10.44 22.08 -7.13
CA THR A 29 11.88 21.83 -7.19
C THR A 29 12.57 22.32 -5.93
N ALA A 30 13.28 21.41 -5.26
CA ALA A 30 14.09 21.72 -4.09
C ALA A 30 15.40 22.44 -4.45
N ASN A 31 15.79 22.49 -5.73
CA ASN A 31 16.90 23.30 -6.21
C ASN A 31 16.65 23.74 -7.66
N HIS A 32 16.51 25.04 -7.93
CA HIS A 32 16.20 25.53 -9.26
C HIS A 32 17.41 25.64 -10.20
N GLY A 33 18.65 25.64 -9.68
CA GLY A 33 19.88 25.65 -10.48
C GLY A 33 20.06 26.89 -11.40
N LEU A 34 19.38 27.98 -11.07
CA LEU A 34 19.40 29.23 -11.84
C LEU A 34 20.40 30.19 -11.21
N SER A 35 20.98 31.06 -12.03
CA SER A 35 21.92 32.09 -11.60
C SER A 35 21.43 33.48 -11.98
N VAL A 36 21.96 34.50 -11.32
CA VAL A 36 21.71 35.90 -11.70
C VAL A 36 22.08 36.11 -13.17
N GLY A 37 21.17 36.74 -13.93
CA GLY A 37 21.32 36.95 -15.37
C GLY A 37 20.74 35.84 -16.26
N ASP A 38 20.37 34.67 -15.71
CA ASP A 38 19.60 33.68 -16.46
C ASP A 38 18.18 34.20 -16.74
N THR A 39 17.57 33.75 -17.82
CA THR A 39 16.21 34.13 -18.21
C THR A 39 15.20 33.01 -17.92
N VAL A 40 14.01 33.42 -17.48
CA VAL A 40 12.88 32.54 -17.17
C VAL A 40 11.63 33.09 -17.81
N PHE A 41 10.79 32.22 -18.35
CA PHE A 41 9.40 32.56 -18.67
C PHE A 41 8.52 32.24 -17.48
N LEU A 42 7.74 33.22 -17.02
CA LEU A 42 6.83 33.10 -15.89
C LEU A 42 5.39 33.17 -16.39
N ASN A 43 4.61 32.14 -16.07
CA ASN A 43 3.17 32.10 -16.27
C ASN A 43 2.48 32.04 -14.89
N PHE A 44 1.68 33.05 -14.58
CA PHE A 44 0.93 33.15 -13.34
C PHE A 44 -0.47 32.57 -13.56
N THR A 45 -0.76 31.45 -12.90
CA THR A 45 -1.83 30.51 -13.28
C THR A 45 -3.24 31.10 -13.28
N ASN A 46 -3.49 32.18 -12.55
CA ASN A 46 -4.83 32.80 -12.40
C ASN A 46 -4.87 34.27 -12.88
N SER A 47 -4.00 34.66 -13.80
CA SER A 47 -3.97 36.02 -14.35
C SER A 47 -5.03 36.28 -15.43
N ARG A 48 -6.14 35.53 -15.45
CA ARG A 48 -7.29 35.76 -16.32
C ARG A 48 -8.54 35.91 -15.48
N ASP A 49 -9.33 36.92 -15.81
CA ASP A 49 -10.68 37.07 -15.28
C ASP A 49 -11.51 35.87 -15.76
N THR A 50 -12.02 35.08 -14.81
CA THR A 50 -12.80 33.87 -15.08
C THR A 50 -14.14 34.16 -15.75
N THR A 51 -14.56 35.43 -15.79
CA THR A 51 -15.82 35.87 -16.42
C THR A 51 -15.61 36.54 -17.79
N SER A 52 -14.57 37.34 -17.97
CA SER A 52 -14.31 38.06 -19.23
C SER A 52 -13.18 37.48 -20.09
N PHE A 53 -12.44 36.49 -19.58
CA PHE A 53 -11.22 35.91 -20.18
C PHE A 53 -10.11 36.94 -20.50
N ASN A 54 -10.25 38.18 -20.06
CA ASN A 54 -9.23 39.21 -20.21
C ASN A 54 -8.09 38.98 -19.21
N GLU A 55 -6.88 39.35 -19.62
CA GLU A 55 -5.70 39.28 -18.75
C GLU A 55 -5.86 40.26 -17.58
N THR A 56 -5.82 39.74 -16.36
CA THR A 56 -5.86 40.51 -15.11
C THR A 56 -4.48 40.90 -14.63
N SER A 57 -3.40 40.50 -15.33
CA SER A 57 -2.03 40.89 -15.02
C SER A 57 -1.19 41.23 -16.25
N THR A 58 -0.53 42.40 -16.21
CA THR A 58 0.49 42.81 -17.19
C THR A 58 1.84 42.09 -17.01
N GLU A 59 1.95 41.27 -15.97
CA GLU A 59 3.10 40.39 -15.69
C GLU A 59 2.84 38.94 -16.15
N ASN A 60 1.67 38.71 -16.75
CA ASN A 60 1.22 37.53 -17.50
C ASN A 60 2.16 37.01 -18.60
N ASP A 61 2.65 35.75 -18.60
CA ASP A 61 3.20 35.09 -19.81
C ASP A 61 4.41 35.80 -20.43
N LEU A 62 5.42 36.08 -19.60
CA LEU A 62 6.55 36.94 -19.98
C LEU A 62 7.89 36.37 -19.57
N VAL A 63 8.91 36.85 -20.28
CA VAL A 63 10.30 36.54 -19.99
C VAL A 63 10.89 37.57 -19.04
N TYR A 64 11.45 37.09 -17.93
CA TYR A 64 12.18 37.87 -16.94
C TYR A 64 13.64 37.46 -16.88
N THR A 65 14.48 38.42 -16.51
CA THR A 65 15.88 38.17 -16.15
C THR A 65 15.99 38.09 -14.63
N ILE A 66 16.68 37.08 -14.12
CA ILE A 66 16.86 36.88 -12.69
C ILE A 66 17.81 37.93 -12.13
N VAL A 67 17.38 38.61 -11.08
CA VAL A 67 18.14 39.70 -10.44
C VAL A 67 18.83 39.28 -9.14
N SER A 68 18.27 38.32 -8.40
CA SER A 68 18.96 37.71 -7.26
C SER A 68 18.49 36.27 -7.01
N VAL A 69 19.37 35.47 -6.43
CA VAL A 69 19.13 34.07 -6.01
C VAL A 69 19.54 33.97 -4.53
N PRO A 70 18.62 34.23 -3.59
CA PRO A 70 18.94 34.20 -2.15
C PRO A 70 19.34 32.81 -1.64
N ASP A 71 18.76 31.76 -2.19
CA ASP A 71 18.99 30.37 -1.81
C ASP A 71 18.70 29.42 -2.99
N ALA A 72 18.78 28.11 -2.79
CA ALA A 72 18.59 27.12 -3.85
C ALA A 72 17.14 26.99 -4.35
N THR A 73 16.17 27.49 -3.59
CA THR A 73 14.72 27.38 -3.84
C THR A 73 14.06 28.71 -4.17
N THR A 74 14.77 29.81 -3.96
CA THR A 74 14.22 31.16 -4.11
C THR A 74 15.03 31.94 -5.13
N PHE A 75 14.34 32.59 -6.06
CA PHE A 75 14.94 33.62 -6.91
C PHE A 75 14.01 34.80 -7.06
N THR A 76 14.56 35.90 -7.55
CA THR A 76 13.83 37.16 -7.70
C THR A 76 13.98 37.74 -9.11
N VAL A 77 12.94 38.46 -9.55
CA VAL A 77 12.92 39.22 -10.80
C VAL A 77 12.33 40.61 -10.54
N THR A 78 12.66 41.58 -11.40
CA THR A 78 12.07 42.93 -11.29
C THR A 78 10.71 42.98 -11.98
N ALA A 79 9.69 43.48 -11.28
CA ALA A 79 8.37 43.74 -11.85
C ALA A 79 8.43 44.90 -12.87
N ARG A 80 7.70 44.81 -13.98
CA ARG A 80 7.71 45.80 -15.07
C ARG A 80 6.68 46.90 -14.86
N ASN A 81 5.49 46.56 -14.39
CA ASN A 81 4.41 47.51 -14.10
C ASN A 81 3.39 46.90 -13.12
N ALA A 82 3.32 47.40 -11.89
CA ALA A 82 2.52 46.75 -10.84
C ALA A 82 1.04 47.12 -10.80
N ALA A 83 0.47 47.67 -11.87
CA ALA A 83 -0.95 48.01 -11.84
C ALA A 83 -1.85 46.76 -11.69
N ASN A 84 -1.33 45.56 -11.91
CA ASN A 84 -2.11 44.33 -11.83
C ASN A 84 -1.24 43.07 -11.66
N ALA A 85 -0.04 43.20 -11.09
CA ALA A 85 0.80 42.07 -10.71
C ALA A 85 0.22 41.37 -9.46
N ALA A 86 -0.91 40.69 -9.64
CA ALA A 86 -1.48 39.70 -8.72
C ALA A 86 -1.46 40.07 -7.22
N ILE A 87 -2.28 41.06 -6.84
CA ILE A 87 -2.63 41.32 -5.42
C ILE A 87 -3.86 40.48 -5.01
N ASN A 88 -4.48 39.76 -5.94
CA ASN A 88 -5.64 38.92 -5.64
C ASN A 88 -5.19 37.48 -5.36
N SER A 89 -4.95 37.22 -4.07
CA SER A 89 -5.01 35.94 -3.33
C SER A 89 -4.22 34.71 -3.79
N ASP A 90 -3.60 34.67 -4.97
CA ASP A 90 -3.25 33.39 -5.58
C ASP A 90 -1.74 33.15 -5.72
N ASN A 91 -1.23 32.31 -4.81
CA ASN A 91 0.16 31.90 -4.59
C ASN A 91 0.72 30.92 -5.65
N GLN A 92 0.39 31.02 -6.95
CA GLN A 92 0.82 29.98 -7.94
C GLN A 92 1.42 30.54 -9.23
N VAL A 93 2.67 30.13 -9.52
CA VAL A 93 3.41 30.45 -10.74
C VAL A 93 4.01 29.19 -11.36
N VAL A 94 3.97 29.12 -12.69
CA VAL A 94 4.68 28.13 -13.49
C VAL A 94 5.93 28.80 -14.07
N VAL A 95 7.09 28.20 -13.79
CA VAL A 95 8.40 28.72 -14.16
C VAL A 95 9.03 27.84 -15.25
N PHE A 96 9.47 28.48 -16.33
CA PHE A 96 10.19 27.84 -17.43
C PHE A 96 11.58 28.49 -17.62
N PRO A 97 12.66 27.85 -17.15
CA PRO A 97 14.01 28.29 -17.44
C PRO A 97 14.29 28.30 -18.95
N LEU A 98 14.78 29.42 -19.48
CA LEU A 98 15.18 29.55 -20.89
C LEU A 98 16.70 29.36 -21.06
N LYS A 99 17.33 28.71 -20.09
CA LYS A 99 18.70 28.22 -20.17
C LYS A 99 18.70 26.87 -20.86
N ALA A 100 19.48 26.75 -21.93
CA ALA A 100 19.71 25.46 -22.56
C ALA A 100 20.33 24.50 -21.52
N GLN A 101 19.61 23.44 -21.15
CA GLN A 101 20.22 22.36 -20.38
C GLN A 101 21.36 21.76 -21.23
N PRO A 102 22.52 21.42 -20.65
CA PRO A 102 23.67 20.85 -21.38
C PRO A 102 23.42 19.45 -21.97
N LEU A 103 22.16 19.02 -22.09
CA LEU A 103 21.73 17.85 -22.85
C LEU A 103 20.59 18.23 -23.80
N VAL A 104 20.85 18.10 -25.11
CA VAL A 104 19.79 18.05 -26.12
C VAL A 104 19.23 16.63 -26.13
N ARG A 105 17.99 16.46 -25.68
CA ARG A 105 17.23 15.21 -25.86
C ARG A 105 15.82 15.56 -26.30
N ASN A 106 15.35 14.92 -27.37
CA ASN A 106 13.96 15.00 -27.82
C ASN A 106 13.16 13.81 -27.28
N GLY A 107 11.96 14.07 -26.77
CA GLY A 107 11.06 13.10 -26.14
C GLY A 107 10.67 13.51 -24.71
N THR A 108 9.63 12.89 -24.14
CA THR A 108 9.27 13.06 -22.73
C THR A 108 10.39 12.52 -21.84
N ILE A 109 11.14 13.41 -21.17
CA ILE A 109 12.14 13.03 -20.19
C ILE A 109 11.49 13.03 -18.81
N ASN A 110 11.10 11.85 -18.33
CA ASN A 110 10.80 11.67 -16.91
C ASN A 110 12.14 11.55 -16.16
N PHE A 111 12.65 12.67 -15.64
CA PHE A 111 13.68 12.63 -14.61
C PHE A 111 13.03 12.17 -13.31
N LEU A 112 13.15 10.89 -13.03
CA LEU A 112 12.86 10.32 -11.73
C LEU A 112 14.20 10.26 -10.98
N PRO A 113 14.32 10.81 -9.76
CA PRO A 113 15.57 10.80 -8.98
C PRO A 113 16.04 9.39 -8.61
N SER A 114 15.25 8.36 -8.93
CA SER A 114 15.53 6.96 -8.71
C SER A 114 14.93 6.14 -9.86
N THR A 115 15.54 4.97 -10.14
CA THR A 115 14.93 3.93 -10.99
C THR A 115 13.57 3.48 -10.45
N PHE A 116 13.31 3.75 -9.16
CA PHE A 116 12.06 3.47 -8.48
C PHE A 116 11.36 4.75 -8.01
N THR A 117 10.07 4.91 -8.33
CA THR A 117 9.18 5.91 -7.71
C THR A 117 8.79 5.47 -6.30
N MET A 118 9.65 5.78 -5.33
CA MET A 118 9.37 5.58 -3.90
C MET A 118 8.89 6.87 -3.19
N ASP A 119 9.14 8.03 -3.82
CA ASP A 119 8.85 9.38 -3.31
C ASP A 119 9.36 9.59 -1.86
N ASN A 120 8.94 10.67 -1.20
CA ASN A 120 9.18 10.85 0.23
C ASN A 120 8.34 9.81 1.01
N THR A 121 8.98 9.09 1.93
CA THR A 121 8.33 8.13 2.85
C THR A 121 8.53 8.50 4.33
N ASP A 122 8.86 9.74 4.65
CA ASP A 122 9.03 10.24 6.02
C ASP A 122 7.72 10.18 6.83
N VAL A 123 6.57 10.40 6.19
CA VAL A 123 5.27 10.28 6.87
C VAL A 123 4.94 8.81 7.13
N GLU A 124 5.15 7.95 6.14
CA GLU A 124 4.74 6.55 6.20
C GLU A 124 5.69 5.65 6.97
N LEU A 125 7.00 5.87 6.82
CA LEU A 125 8.06 5.00 7.33
C LEU A 125 9.03 5.71 8.29
N ALA A 126 8.91 7.03 8.46
CA ALA A 126 9.86 7.89 9.18
C ALA A 126 11.29 7.87 8.60
N GLN A 127 11.45 7.33 7.39
CA GLN A 127 12.70 7.24 6.67
C GLN A 127 12.41 7.27 5.18
N THR A 128 13.27 7.92 4.41
CA THR A 128 13.20 8.00 2.94
C THR A 128 14.51 7.49 2.34
N PRO A 129 14.49 6.77 1.21
CA PRO A 129 15.72 6.40 0.51
C PRO A 129 16.60 7.62 0.26
N LEU A 130 17.93 7.46 0.40
CA LEU A 130 18.93 8.54 0.33
C LEU A 130 18.98 9.50 1.54
N ASN A 131 18.14 9.31 2.57
CA ASN A 131 18.49 9.80 3.91
C ASN A 131 19.73 9.04 4.43
N SER A 132 20.41 9.58 5.45
CA SER A 132 21.68 9.08 6.01
C SER A 132 21.81 7.55 5.93
N ALA A 133 22.93 7.09 5.37
CA ALA A 133 23.23 5.67 5.17
C ALA A 133 23.24 4.84 6.48
N THR A 134 23.23 5.50 7.65
CA THR A 134 23.07 4.84 8.94
C THR A 134 21.99 5.53 9.77
N VAL A 135 21.22 4.70 10.47
CA VAL A 135 20.27 5.09 11.53
C VAL A 135 20.97 5.78 12.71
N PHE A 136 22.25 5.49 12.93
CA PHE A 136 23.01 5.91 14.11
C PHE A 136 23.38 7.39 14.17
N ASN A 137 23.18 8.17 13.10
CA ASN A 137 23.49 9.60 13.12
C ASN A 137 22.42 10.46 13.83
N TYR A 138 21.22 9.93 14.07
CA TYR A 138 20.08 10.74 14.55
C TYR A 138 19.40 10.20 15.80
N PHE A 139 19.83 9.04 16.31
CA PHE A 139 19.32 8.48 17.55
C PHE A 139 20.28 8.77 18.71
N LEU A 140 19.71 9.13 19.86
CA LEU A 140 20.45 9.24 21.11
C LEU A 140 20.96 7.83 21.48
N PRO A 141 22.28 7.60 21.56
CA PRO A 141 22.85 6.27 21.76
C PRO A 141 22.38 5.58 23.05
N ASP A 142 22.00 6.37 24.04
CA ASP A 142 21.55 5.95 25.37
C ASP A 142 20.04 6.03 25.55
N PHE A 143 19.27 6.30 24.49
CA PHE A 143 17.82 6.35 24.60
C PHE A 143 17.25 4.98 25.00
N LYS A 144 16.37 5.02 25.99
CA LYS A 144 15.67 3.87 26.55
C LYS A 144 14.19 4.18 26.54
N PHE A 145 13.44 3.45 25.73
CA PHE A 145 12.00 3.56 25.73
C PHE A 145 11.45 3.03 27.05
N SER A 146 10.69 3.87 27.76
CA SER A 146 10.17 3.52 29.08
C SER A 146 9.37 2.23 29.04
N GLY A 147 9.68 1.28 29.94
CA GLY A 147 9.03 -0.03 29.98
C GLY A 147 9.96 -1.15 30.43
N ALA A 148 9.59 -2.38 30.09
CA ALA A 148 10.31 -3.59 30.49
C ALA A 148 11.76 -3.66 29.96
N LEU A 149 12.03 -3.05 28.80
CA LEU A 149 13.38 -3.00 28.22
C LEU A 149 14.27 -1.97 28.95
N ALA A 150 13.74 -0.78 29.24
CA ALA A 150 14.45 0.23 30.00
C ALA A 150 14.78 -0.22 31.44
N SER A 151 13.87 -0.97 32.09
CA SER A 151 14.10 -1.49 33.45
C SER A 151 15.18 -2.59 33.48
N GLN A 152 15.39 -3.29 32.36
CA GLN A 152 16.50 -4.21 32.15
C GLN A 152 17.79 -3.51 31.69
N GLY A 153 17.78 -2.19 31.55
CA GLY A 153 18.94 -1.39 31.15
C GLY A 153 19.24 -1.44 29.64
N ILE A 154 18.37 -2.05 28.83
CA ILE A 154 18.53 -2.18 27.38
C ILE A 154 18.26 -0.83 26.72
N THR A 155 19.21 -0.37 25.91
CA THR A 155 19.06 0.81 25.04
C THR A 155 18.25 0.45 23.81
N THR A 156 17.28 1.29 23.45
CA THR A 156 16.40 1.10 22.28
C THR A 156 16.37 2.37 21.41
N PRO A 157 17.50 2.85 20.88
CA PRO A 157 17.59 4.14 20.18
C PRO A 157 16.58 4.30 19.04
N GLU A 158 16.26 3.23 18.34
CA GLU A 158 15.32 3.20 17.22
C GLU A 158 13.87 3.51 17.61
N PHE A 159 13.50 3.31 18.89
CA PHE A 159 12.15 3.61 19.37
C PHE A 159 11.85 5.11 19.47
N GLN A 160 12.82 6.00 19.24
CA GLN A 160 12.58 7.44 19.19
C GLN A 160 11.66 7.88 18.04
N ILE A 161 11.60 7.10 16.96
CA ILE A 161 10.69 7.34 15.82
C ILE A 161 9.45 6.44 15.84
N THR A 162 9.32 5.58 16.85
CA THR A 162 8.19 4.67 17.03
C THR A 162 7.18 5.33 17.98
N ALA A 163 6.10 5.83 17.40
CA ALA A 163 4.95 6.37 18.11
C ALA A 163 3.69 5.66 17.62
N GLU A 164 2.60 5.79 18.37
CA GLU A 164 1.29 5.24 17.98
C GLU A 164 0.90 5.65 16.54
N THR A 165 1.19 6.90 16.18
CA THR A 165 0.88 7.42 14.84
C THR A 165 1.77 6.78 13.75
N SER A 166 3.07 6.61 13.98
CA SER A 166 3.97 6.02 12.97
C SER A 166 3.72 4.52 12.78
N ALA A 167 3.30 3.79 13.82
CA ALA A 167 2.86 2.40 13.70
C ALA A 167 1.62 2.27 12.79
N VAL A 168 0.63 3.18 12.95
CA VAL A 168 -0.57 3.18 12.10
C VAL A 168 -0.26 3.58 10.66
N TYR A 169 0.58 4.60 10.44
CA TYR A 169 0.99 4.99 9.09
C TYR A 169 1.71 3.87 8.35
N GLN A 170 2.58 3.14 9.04
CA GLN A 170 3.26 1.98 8.49
C GLN A 170 2.26 0.87 8.09
N ALA A 171 1.30 0.54 8.97
CA ALA A 171 0.29 -0.45 8.65
C ALA A 171 -0.51 -0.07 7.39
N ASN A 172 -0.84 1.21 7.23
CA ASN A 172 -1.50 1.73 6.04
C ASN A 172 -0.60 1.65 4.79
N PHE A 173 0.68 1.94 4.92
CA PHE A 173 1.64 1.83 3.82
C PHE A 173 1.78 0.39 3.32
N LEU A 174 1.92 -0.58 4.24
CA LEU A 174 1.98 -2.00 3.90
C LEU A 174 0.66 -2.49 3.30
N TYR A 175 -0.48 -2.06 3.85
CA TYR A 175 -1.80 -2.35 3.29
C TYR A 175 -1.89 -1.92 1.82
N ASN A 176 -1.48 -0.69 1.50
CA ASN A 176 -1.45 -0.19 0.13
C ASN A 176 -0.56 -1.07 -0.76
N GLY A 177 0.63 -1.44 -0.27
CA GLY A 177 1.53 -2.36 -0.97
C GLY A 177 0.95 -3.74 -1.26
N ILE A 178 0.08 -4.27 -0.41
CA ILE A 178 -0.52 -5.61 -0.54
C ILE A 178 -1.74 -5.59 -1.48
N PHE A 179 -2.58 -4.55 -1.39
CA PHE A 179 -3.89 -4.53 -2.05
C PHE A 179 -3.92 -3.70 -3.35
N ASN A 180 -2.92 -2.87 -3.63
CA ASN A 180 -2.86 -2.03 -4.82
C ASN A 180 -1.86 -2.56 -5.87
N PRO A 181 -2.21 -2.73 -7.17
CA PRO A 181 -3.55 -2.64 -7.75
C PRO A 181 -4.30 -3.97 -7.68
N SER A 182 -5.60 -3.95 -7.98
CA SER A 182 -6.48 -5.12 -8.00
C SER A 182 -6.25 -6.11 -9.16
N ASN A 183 -5.03 -6.19 -9.69
CA ASN A 183 -4.68 -7.16 -10.75
C ASN A 183 -4.64 -8.59 -10.20
N THR A 184 -4.48 -9.58 -11.08
CA THR A 184 -4.35 -11.00 -10.74
C THR A 184 -2.98 -11.58 -11.13
N THR A 185 -2.01 -10.72 -11.43
CA THR A 185 -0.66 -11.11 -11.86
C THR A 185 0.30 -11.35 -10.69
N GLY A 186 -0.11 -10.96 -9.48
CA GLY A 186 0.73 -11.02 -8.29
C GLY A 186 1.72 -9.87 -8.16
N ILE A 187 1.64 -8.88 -9.05
CA ILE A 187 2.46 -7.68 -8.94
C ILE A 187 1.63 -6.62 -8.19
N SER A 188 2.11 -6.22 -7.04
CA SER A 188 1.50 -5.21 -6.18
C SER A 188 2.48 -4.06 -5.98
N SER A 189 2.02 -2.87 -5.66
CA SER A 189 2.86 -1.67 -5.60
C SER A 189 2.54 -0.84 -4.36
N PHE A 190 3.58 -0.35 -3.69
CA PHE A 190 3.44 0.52 -2.52
C PHE A 190 3.01 1.96 -2.88
N LYS A 191 3.20 2.37 -4.14
CA LYS A 191 2.81 3.68 -4.67
C LYS A 191 2.12 3.53 -6.03
N THR A 192 1.26 4.47 -6.40
CA THR A 192 0.59 4.46 -7.72
C THR A 192 1.53 5.00 -8.80
N GLY A 193 1.67 4.27 -9.93
CA GLY A 193 2.37 4.78 -11.11
C GLY A 193 3.42 3.82 -11.69
N THR A 194 3.98 4.21 -12.83
CA THR A 194 5.09 3.49 -13.50
C THR A 194 6.37 3.64 -12.68
N ASN A 195 7.19 2.58 -12.66
CA ASN A 195 8.47 2.48 -11.92
C ASN A 195 8.35 2.40 -10.39
N ALA A 196 7.16 2.21 -9.82
CA ALA A 196 7.07 2.08 -8.37
C ALA A 196 7.77 0.79 -7.89
N LEU A 197 8.23 0.78 -6.62
CA LEU A 197 8.66 -0.47 -6.01
C LEU A 197 7.49 -1.44 -5.97
N VAL A 198 7.68 -2.61 -6.60
CA VAL A 198 6.66 -3.64 -6.67
C VAL A 198 6.96 -4.79 -5.71
N LEU A 199 5.94 -5.17 -4.96
CA LEU A 199 5.87 -6.45 -4.28
C LEU A 199 5.50 -7.53 -5.30
N ASN A 200 6.41 -8.46 -5.56
CA ASN A 200 6.18 -9.58 -6.47
C ASN A 200 5.75 -10.83 -5.68
N LEU A 201 4.45 -11.13 -5.75
CA LEU A 201 3.81 -12.30 -5.15
C LEU A 201 3.68 -13.48 -6.12
N SER A 202 4.03 -13.30 -7.39
CA SER A 202 3.89 -14.34 -8.42
C SER A 202 4.54 -15.69 -8.05
N PRO A 203 5.67 -15.77 -7.32
CA PRO A 203 6.24 -17.06 -6.93
C PRO A 203 5.30 -17.92 -6.06
N TRP A 204 4.38 -17.30 -5.31
CA TRP A 204 3.41 -17.98 -4.44
C TRP A 204 1.99 -18.02 -5.01
N MET A 205 1.80 -17.61 -6.26
CA MET A 205 0.50 -17.66 -6.94
C MET A 205 0.33 -18.85 -7.89
N GLY A 206 1.42 -19.60 -8.14
CA GLY A 206 1.41 -20.79 -8.97
C GLY A 206 1.24 -22.10 -8.20
N ILE A 207 1.50 -23.21 -8.90
CA ILE A 207 1.68 -24.52 -8.28
C ILE A 207 2.81 -24.49 -7.25
N ALA A 208 2.69 -25.29 -6.19
CA ALA A 208 3.55 -25.21 -5.02
C ALA A 208 4.91 -25.91 -5.18
N THR A 209 5.55 -25.69 -6.32
CA THR A 209 6.95 -26.04 -6.55
C THR A 209 7.85 -25.03 -5.83
N ASN A 210 9.08 -25.44 -5.52
CA ASN A 210 10.05 -24.58 -4.84
C ASN A 210 10.15 -23.23 -5.57
N PRO A 211 9.87 -22.09 -4.89
CA PRO A 211 9.79 -20.77 -5.53
C PRO A 211 11.18 -20.23 -5.96
N GLY A 212 12.23 -21.04 -5.90
CA GLY A 212 13.61 -20.63 -6.20
C GLY A 212 14.31 -19.94 -5.03
N LEU A 213 13.70 -19.95 -3.84
CA LEU A 213 14.21 -19.27 -2.62
C LEU A 213 14.92 -20.21 -1.66
N GLY A 214 15.08 -21.50 -2.01
CA GLY A 214 15.75 -22.49 -1.16
C GLY A 214 14.94 -22.97 0.06
N LEU A 215 13.66 -22.57 0.18
CA LEU A 215 12.77 -22.93 1.30
C LEU A 215 11.95 -24.23 1.06
N GLY A 216 12.31 -25.02 0.05
CA GLY A 216 11.65 -26.29 -0.27
C GLY A 216 10.31 -26.15 -1.04
N ALA A 217 9.76 -27.30 -1.44
CA ALA A 217 8.43 -27.41 -2.07
C ALA A 217 7.36 -27.70 -1.01
N ALA A 218 6.09 -27.44 -1.33
CA ALA A 218 4.98 -27.73 -0.42
C ALA A 218 4.59 -29.22 -0.41
N PRO A 219 3.79 -29.68 0.58
CA PRO A 219 3.37 -31.08 0.70
C PRO A 219 2.57 -31.60 -0.51
N GLN A 220 1.84 -30.75 -1.22
CA GLN A 220 1.09 -31.07 -2.44
C GLN A 220 1.56 -30.17 -3.61
N PRO A 221 2.70 -30.48 -4.26
CA PRO A 221 3.32 -29.60 -5.26
C PRO A 221 2.50 -29.48 -6.55
N THR A 222 1.49 -30.33 -6.75
CA THR A 222 0.54 -30.25 -7.87
C THR A 222 -0.60 -29.26 -7.63
N GLN A 223 -0.76 -28.77 -6.40
CA GLN A 223 -1.76 -27.78 -6.02
C GLN A 223 -1.12 -26.41 -5.82
N ALA A 224 -1.92 -25.34 -5.85
CA ALA A 224 -1.44 -23.98 -5.58
C ALA A 224 -0.88 -23.86 -4.15
N TRP A 225 0.04 -22.92 -3.93
CA TRP A 225 0.56 -22.57 -2.60
C TRP A 225 -0.55 -22.22 -1.60
N THR A 226 -1.65 -21.62 -2.08
CA THR A 226 -2.81 -21.21 -1.28
C THR A 226 -3.83 -22.32 -1.02
N SER A 227 -3.59 -23.55 -1.48
CA SER A 227 -4.49 -24.69 -1.24
C SER A 227 -4.52 -25.07 0.24
N ASN A 228 -5.59 -25.74 0.67
CA ASN A 228 -5.74 -26.18 2.07
C ASN A 228 -4.59 -27.11 2.51
N ALA A 229 -4.02 -27.87 1.58
CA ALA A 229 -2.90 -28.76 1.86
C ALA A 229 -1.54 -28.04 1.99
N ASN A 230 -1.36 -26.90 1.31
CA ASN A 230 -0.07 -26.20 1.23
C ASN A 230 0.00 -24.95 2.11
N VAL A 231 -1.13 -24.37 2.48
CA VAL A 231 -1.21 -23.05 3.12
C VAL A 231 -0.49 -22.99 4.48
N SER A 232 -0.45 -24.09 5.24
CA SER A 232 0.32 -24.15 6.50
C SER A 232 1.82 -23.96 6.25
N THR A 233 2.38 -24.63 5.23
CA THR A 233 3.77 -24.50 4.82
C THR A 233 4.06 -23.13 4.20
N LEU A 234 3.10 -22.57 3.46
CA LEU A 234 3.20 -21.20 2.95
C LEU A 234 3.38 -20.18 4.08
N ILE A 235 2.59 -20.30 5.16
CA ILE A 235 2.72 -19.44 6.34
C ILE A 235 4.09 -19.62 7.00
N ASP A 236 4.61 -20.85 7.07
CA ASP A 236 5.96 -21.10 7.63
C ASP A 236 7.07 -20.46 6.79
N GLN A 237 6.93 -20.45 5.46
CA GLN A 237 7.87 -19.76 4.58
C GLN A 237 7.82 -18.24 4.81
N PHE A 238 6.63 -17.65 4.91
CA PHE A 238 6.53 -16.22 5.21
C PHE A 238 6.97 -15.88 6.64
N ASN A 239 6.76 -16.77 7.60
CA ASN A 239 7.34 -16.62 8.94
C ASN A 239 8.87 -16.53 8.86
N THR A 240 9.50 -17.40 8.07
CA THR A 240 10.96 -17.36 7.86
C THR A 240 11.40 -16.07 7.18
N LEU A 241 10.69 -15.63 6.13
CA LEU A 241 11.08 -14.49 5.29
C LEU A 241 10.79 -13.13 5.93
N LEU A 242 9.70 -13.00 6.68
CA LEU A 242 9.17 -11.72 7.15
C LEU A 242 9.30 -11.54 8.66
N LEU A 243 9.36 -12.63 9.41
CA LEU A 243 9.30 -12.65 10.88
C LEU A 243 10.48 -13.40 11.51
N ALA A 244 11.52 -13.71 10.72
CA ALA A 244 12.71 -14.45 11.16
C ALA A 244 12.39 -15.76 11.91
N GLY A 245 11.27 -16.40 11.61
CA GLY A 245 10.83 -17.65 12.25
C GLY A 245 10.12 -17.48 13.60
N GLN A 246 9.84 -16.25 14.05
CA GLN A 246 9.32 -15.97 15.40
C GLN A 246 7.79 -15.90 15.50
N LEU A 247 7.04 -16.21 14.44
CA LEU A 247 5.58 -16.24 14.49
C LEU A 247 5.09 -17.25 15.56
N PRO A 248 4.30 -16.82 16.56
CA PRO A 248 3.76 -17.73 17.56
C PRO A 248 2.82 -18.79 16.96
N ALA A 249 2.79 -19.98 17.56
CA ALA A 249 1.91 -21.07 17.11
C ALA A 249 0.42 -20.69 17.17
N ASP A 250 0.02 -19.93 18.19
CA ASP A 250 -1.34 -19.44 18.33
C ASP A 250 -1.72 -18.42 17.23
N ALA A 251 -0.77 -17.56 16.83
CA ALA A 251 -0.96 -16.62 15.73
C ALA A 251 -1.12 -17.35 14.39
N LYS A 252 -0.28 -18.36 14.13
CA LYS A 252 -0.45 -19.25 12.96
C LYS A 252 -1.81 -19.92 12.96
N THR A 253 -2.26 -20.42 14.11
CA THR A 253 -3.57 -21.05 14.26
C THR A 253 -4.71 -20.07 13.98
N ALA A 254 -4.61 -18.83 14.47
CA ALA A 254 -5.59 -17.78 14.20
C ALA A 254 -5.68 -17.45 12.71
N ILE A 255 -4.55 -17.34 12.01
CA ILE A 255 -4.51 -17.13 10.55
C ILE A 255 -5.21 -18.29 9.84
N MET A 256 -4.83 -19.53 10.14
CA MET A 256 -5.43 -20.73 9.53
C MET A 256 -6.94 -20.78 9.73
N ASN A 257 -7.41 -20.44 10.93
CA ASN A 257 -8.83 -20.41 11.26
C ASN A 257 -9.61 -19.37 10.43
N LEU A 258 -9.03 -18.19 10.17
CA LEU A 258 -9.66 -17.15 9.34
C LEU A 258 -9.82 -17.59 7.88
N LEU A 259 -8.82 -18.30 7.35
CA LEU A 259 -8.83 -18.81 5.98
C LEU A 259 -9.86 -19.91 5.74
N GLY A 260 -10.35 -20.54 6.82
CA GLY A 260 -11.26 -21.68 6.75
C GLY A 260 -10.60 -22.94 6.21
N GLY A 261 -11.41 -23.90 5.76
CA GLY A 261 -10.91 -25.20 5.33
C GLY A 261 -11.90 -26.04 4.55
N GLN A 262 -11.51 -27.27 4.26
CA GLN A 262 -12.34 -28.21 3.51
C GLN A 262 -13.52 -28.71 4.36
N ILE A 263 -14.68 -28.87 3.73
CA ILE A 263 -15.86 -29.48 4.35
C ILE A 263 -15.67 -31.00 4.36
N ALA A 264 -15.79 -31.61 5.53
CA ALA A 264 -15.73 -33.06 5.72
C ALA A 264 -17.07 -33.74 5.41
N SER A 265 -18.17 -33.16 5.86
CA SER A 265 -19.52 -33.69 5.62
C SER A 265 -20.60 -32.62 5.71
N ILE A 266 -21.75 -32.92 5.11
CA ILE A 266 -22.97 -32.13 5.22
C ILE A 266 -24.08 -33.10 5.63
N SER A 267 -24.87 -32.77 6.66
CA SER A 267 -26.00 -33.61 7.09
C SER A 267 -27.30 -33.14 6.46
N THR A 268 -28.25 -34.06 6.26
CA THR A 268 -29.64 -33.66 6.01
C THR A 268 -30.21 -32.95 7.25
N GLY A 269 -31.10 -31.99 7.03
CA GLY A 269 -31.73 -31.25 8.13
C GLY A 269 -32.05 -29.79 7.79
N ASN A 270 -32.75 -29.15 8.72
CA ASN A 270 -33.03 -27.71 8.75
C ASN A 270 -32.89 -27.23 10.21
N PRO A 271 -31.88 -26.41 10.55
CA PRO A 271 -30.87 -25.85 9.64
C PRO A 271 -29.88 -26.93 9.18
N CYS A 272 -29.31 -26.75 7.99
CA CYS A 272 -28.32 -27.67 7.45
C CYS A 272 -27.00 -27.58 8.22
N MET A 273 -26.47 -28.72 8.66
CA MET A 273 -25.21 -28.79 9.40
C MET A 273 -24.04 -29.07 8.45
N ILE A 274 -23.00 -28.25 8.56
CA ILE A 274 -21.74 -28.36 7.84
C ILE A 274 -20.67 -28.78 8.85
N SER A 275 -19.97 -29.87 8.58
CA SER A 275 -18.81 -30.30 9.38
C SER A 275 -17.53 -30.10 8.58
N MET A 276 -16.56 -29.43 9.18
CA MET A 276 -15.24 -29.13 8.63
C MET A 276 -14.26 -30.28 8.91
N SER A 277 -13.22 -30.38 8.07
CA SER A 277 -12.13 -31.36 8.20
C SER A 277 -11.20 -31.12 9.40
N GLY A 278 -11.26 -29.94 10.01
CA GLY A 278 -10.51 -29.60 11.20
C GLY A 278 -11.20 -28.48 11.99
N PRO A 279 -10.64 -28.10 13.15
CA PRO A 279 -11.16 -26.99 13.93
C PRO A 279 -11.24 -25.71 13.10
N HIS A 280 -12.31 -24.95 13.31
CA HIS A 280 -12.53 -23.63 12.75
C HIS A 280 -12.62 -22.61 13.89
N GLY A 281 -12.15 -21.38 13.64
CA GLY A 281 -12.27 -20.27 14.60
C GLY A 281 -13.57 -19.46 14.48
N LEU A 282 -14.54 -19.97 13.71
CA LEU A 282 -15.79 -19.28 13.40
C LEU A 282 -16.71 -19.16 14.63
N LYS A 283 -17.52 -18.12 14.65
CA LYS A 283 -18.50 -17.79 15.69
C LYS A 283 -19.90 -17.65 15.10
N SER A 284 -20.93 -17.86 15.92
CA SER A 284 -22.31 -17.56 15.53
C SER A 284 -22.45 -16.09 15.14
N GLY A 285 -23.03 -15.83 13.97
CA GLY A 285 -23.10 -14.50 13.38
C GLY A 285 -21.96 -14.17 12.40
N ASP A 286 -20.99 -15.06 12.20
CA ASP A 286 -20.00 -14.87 11.14
C ASP A 286 -20.62 -15.06 9.76
N SER A 287 -20.14 -14.28 8.79
CA SER A 287 -20.49 -14.41 7.37
C SER A 287 -19.50 -15.35 6.70
N VAL A 288 -19.96 -16.54 6.32
CA VAL A 288 -19.11 -17.61 5.78
C VAL A 288 -19.52 -17.94 4.35
N THR A 289 -18.54 -17.96 3.46
CA THR A 289 -18.74 -18.34 2.06
C THR A 289 -18.42 -19.82 1.88
N ILE A 290 -19.41 -20.57 1.42
CA ILE A 290 -19.26 -21.97 1.01
C ILE A 290 -19.03 -22.02 -0.50
N THR A 291 -18.06 -22.81 -0.93
CA THR A 291 -17.74 -23.02 -2.35
C THR A 291 -17.35 -24.46 -2.63
N GLY A 292 -17.38 -24.87 -3.90
CA GLY A 292 -16.86 -26.16 -4.36
C GLY A 292 -17.66 -27.40 -3.96
N VAL A 293 -18.87 -27.24 -3.39
CA VAL A 293 -19.79 -28.34 -3.10
C VAL A 293 -20.56 -28.69 -4.38
N THR A 294 -20.53 -29.95 -4.79
CA THR A 294 -21.35 -30.43 -5.92
C THR A 294 -22.14 -31.68 -5.55
N GLY A 295 -23.20 -31.96 -6.33
CA GLY A 295 -24.17 -32.99 -6.01
C GLY A 295 -25.05 -32.64 -4.80
N GLY A 296 -25.93 -33.56 -4.42
CA GLY A 296 -26.95 -33.32 -3.39
C GLY A 296 -28.13 -32.45 -3.86
N SER A 297 -29.07 -32.20 -2.96
CA SER A 297 -30.25 -31.36 -3.16
C SER A 297 -30.48 -30.49 -1.94
N PHE A 298 -30.69 -29.19 -2.18
CA PHE A 298 -30.77 -28.13 -1.18
C PHE A 298 -31.96 -27.22 -1.50
N SER A 299 -32.55 -26.58 -0.48
CA SER A 299 -33.65 -25.62 -0.70
C SER A 299 -33.22 -24.35 -1.46
N SER A 300 -31.93 -24.04 -1.44
CA SER A 300 -31.30 -22.91 -2.16
C SER A 300 -29.84 -23.25 -2.46
N SER A 301 -29.13 -22.41 -3.23
CA SER A 301 -27.73 -22.68 -3.60
C SER A 301 -26.85 -22.87 -2.36
N ILE A 302 -26.24 -24.05 -2.21
CA ILE A 302 -25.29 -24.34 -1.13
C ILE A 302 -23.97 -23.57 -1.30
N ASN A 303 -23.58 -23.26 -2.53
CA ASN A 303 -22.39 -22.45 -2.80
C ASN A 303 -22.78 -20.97 -2.77
N ALA A 304 -22.82 -20.41 -1.56
CA ALA A 304 -23.18 -19.02 -1.30
C ALA A 304 -22.57 -18.56 0.02
N THR A 305 -22.79 -17.29 0.36
CA THR A 305 -22.42 -16.71 1.66
C THR A 305 -23.61 -16.77 2.61
N PHE A 306 -23.37 -17.25 3.82
CA PHE A 306 -24.38 -17.42 4.86
C PHE A 306 -23.95 -16.79 6.18
N LEU A 307 -24.92 -16.26 6.92
CA LEU A 307 -24.76 -16.02 8.34
C LEU A 307 -24.89 -17.36 9.07
N ILE A 308 -23.84 -17.77 9.79
CA ILE A 308 -23.79 -19.10 10.41
C ILE A 308 -24.23 -19.09 11.87
N THR A 309 -24.59 -20.26 12.38
CA THR A 309 -24.70 -20.52 13.82
C THR A 309 -23.77 -21.66 14.20
N VAL A 310 -22.89 -21.44 15.18
CA VAL A 310 -22.00 -22.46 15.73
C VAL A 310 -22.67 -23.06 16.97
N PRO A 311 -22.97 -24.38 16.98
CA PRO A 311 -23.49 -25.04 18.17
C PRO A 311 -22.54 -24.88 19.36
N ALA A 312 -23.09 -24.73 20.56
CA ALA A 312 -22.30 -24.48 21.76
C ALA A 312 -21.21 -25.55 21.96
N GLY A 313 -19.96 -25.12 22.16
CA GLY A 313 -18.80 -25.99 22.36
C GLY A 313 -18.30 -26.71 21.09
N ASN A 314 -18.91 -26.48 19.93
CA ASN A 314 -18.47 -27.11 18.69
C ASN A 314 -17.35 -26.31 18.03
N THR A 315 -16.25 -26.98 17.70
CA THR A 315 -15.10 -26.39 17.03
C THR A 315 -14.99 -26.78 15.56
N THR A 316 -15.80 -27.73 15.07
CA THR A 316 -15.67 -28.30 13.72
C THR A 316 -16.95 -28.25 12.91
N ALA A 317 -18.07 -27.83 13.48
CA ALA A 317 -19.34 -27.76 12.79
C ALA A 317 -20.09 -26.47 13.07
N PHE A 318 -20.83 -26.04 12.05
CA PHE A 318 -21.76 -24.91 12.11
C PHE A 318 -23.00 -25.23 11.27
N THR A 319 -24.05 -24.45 11.44
CA THR A 319 -25.29 -24.58 10.68
C THR A 319 -25.54 -23.36 9.81
N ILE A 320 -26.15 -23.58 8.65
CA ILE A 320 -26.60 -22.54 7.72
C ILE A 320 -28.13 -22.57 7.59
N PRO A 321 -28.79 -21.42 7.33
CA PRO A 321 -30.25 -21.29 7.36
C PRO A 321 -30.92 -21.78 6.07
N ILE A 322 -30.56 -22.99 5.62
CA ILE A 322 -31.18 -23.67 4.47
C ILE A 322 -31.50 -25.12 4.84
N THR A 323 -32.38 -25.75 4.06
CA THR A 323 -32.66 -27.19 4.20
C THR A 323 -31.73 -27.99 3.30
N CYS A 324 -31.05 -28.99 3.87
CA CYS A 324 -30.32 -30.02 3.14
C CYS A 324 -31.22 -31.24 2.96
N ASN A 325 -31.79 -31.39 1.75
CA ASN A 325 -32.83 -32.38 1.44
C ASN A 325 -32.24 -33.77 1.22
N ASN A 326 -31.18 -33.86 0.41
CA ASN A 326 -30.54 -35.11 0.05
C ASN A 326 -29.04 -34.91 -0.14
N ILE A 327 -28.22 -35.77 0.48
CA ILE A 327 -26.75 -35.72 0.43
C ILE A 327 -26.13 -36.97 -0.21
N THR A 328 -26.91 -37.88 -0.79
CA THR A 328 -26.41 -39.20 -1.24
C THR A 328 -25.35 -39.12 -2.34
N ASN A 329 -25.34 -38.06 -3.16
CA ASN A 329 -24.38 -37.87 -4.25
C ASN A 329 -23.44 -36.68 -4.01
N LEU A 330 -23.21 -36.33 -2.75
CA LEU A 330 -22.40 -35.17 -2.39
C LEU A 330 -20.92 -35.38 -2.75
N VAL A 331 -20.29 -34.36 -3.33
CA VAL A 331 -18.86 -34.33 -3.64
C VAL A 331 -18.23 -33.11 -2.99
N LEU A 332 -17.26 -33.35 -2.11
CA LEU A 332 -16.63 -32.34 -1.24
C LEU A 332 -15.12 -32.16 -1.46
N THR A 333 -14.53 -32.87 -2.42
CA THR A 333 -13.09 -32.82 -2.71
C THR A 333 -12.59 -31.40 -2.96
N ASN A 334 -13.41 -30.56 -3.59
CA ASN A 334 -13.06 -29.20 -3.96
C ASN A 334 -13.68 -28.15 -3.02
N SER A 335 -14.40 -28.61 -2.00
CA SER A 335 -15.17 -27.76 -1.13
C SER A 335 -14.27 -26.93 -0.20
N ASN A 336 -14.77 -25.76 0.16
CA ASN A 336 -14.19 -24.93 1.19
C ASN A 336 -15.29 -24.11 1.86
N ALA A 337 -15.17 -23.92 3.17
CA ALA A 337 -15.94 -22.91 3.89
C ALA A 337 -14.98 -22.01 4.66
N GLY A 338 -15.16 -20.70 4.53
CA GLY A 338 -14.35 -19.70 5.22
C GLY A 338 -14.86 -18.30 4.97
N ILE A 339 -14.21 -17.32 5.58
CA ILE A 339 -14.55 -15.89 5.40
C ILE A 339 -14.18 -15.44 3.97
N ILE A 340 -13.12 -16.01 3.41
CA ILE A 340 -12.63 -15.71 2.06
C ILE A 340 -13.04 -16.82 1.11
N SER A 341 -13.62 -16.43 -0.03
CA SER A 341 -14.00 -17.36 -1.09
C SER A 341 -12.77 -18.07 -1.67
N TYR A 342 -12.79 -19.41 -1.71
CA TYR A 342 -11.68 -20.20 -2.24
C TYR A 342 -12.12 -21.61 -2.66
N THR A 343 -11.90 -22.03 -3.90
CA THR A 343 -12.15 -23.42 -4.34
C THR A 343 -10.87 -24.25 -4.30
N ASN A 344 -10.87 -25.37 -3.57
CA ASN A 344 -9.60 -26.02 -3.16
C ASN A 344 -8.77 -26.60 -4.32
N ALA A 345 -9.37 -27.37 -5.23
CA ALA A 345 -8.63 -28.05 -6.31
C ALA A 345 -8.47 -27.20 -7.58
N THR A 346 -9.42 -26.29 -7.84
CA THR A 346 -9.42 -25.41 -9.02
C THR A 346 -9.68 -23.96 -8.58
N PRO A 347 -8.76 -23.36 -7.80
CA PRO A 347 -8.90 -21.98 -7.39
C PRO A 347 -8.75 -21.06 -8.61
N SER A 348 -9.60 -20.05 -8.72
CA SER A 348 -9.38 -18.98 -9.70
C SER A 348 -8.15 -18.15 -9.33
N THR A 349 -7.58 -17.40 -10.28
CA THR A 349 -6.48 -16.47 -10.01
C THR A 349 -6.85 -15.42 -8.97
N THR A 350 -8.12 -15.01 -8.93
CA THR A 350 -8.71 -14.16 -7.88
C THR A 350 -8.67 -14.85 -6.52
N ASN A 351 -9.09 -16.11 -6.41
CA ASN A 351 -9.05 -16.86 -5.15
C ASN A 351 -7.62 -16.99 -4.61
N ILE A 352 -6.68 -17.32 -5.50
CA ILE A 352 -5.26 -17.43 -5.13
C ILE A 352 -4.74 -16.09 -4.61
N ARG A 353 -4.97 -15.01 -5.36
CA ARG A 353 -4.55 -13.66 -4.99
C ARG A 353 -5.13 -13.23 -3.64
N ASP A 354 -6.45 -13.33 -3.46
CA ASP A 354 -7.12 -12.80 -2.28
C ASP A 354 -6.74 -13.56 -1.01
N ARG A 355 -6.61 -14.89 -1.12
CA ARG A 355 -6.15 -15.71 0.01
C ARG A 355 -4.70 -15.41 0.37
N LEU A 356 -3.82 -15.25 -0.63
CA LEU A 356 -2.41 -14.89 -0.43
C LEU A 356 -2.26 -13.51 0.22
N ARG A 357 -2.96 -12.50 -0.30
CA ARG A 357 -2.97 -11.12 0.24
C ARG A 357 -3.45 -11.08 1.69
N THR A 358 -4.47 -11.87 2.02
CA THR A 358 -4.96 -11.97 3.39
C THR A 358 -3.90 -12.52 4.32
N ILE A 359 -3.21 -13.61 3.95
CA ILE A 359 -2.13 -14.18 4.76
C ILE A 359 -1.06 -13.11 5.03
N LEU A 360 -0.60 -12.43 3.98
CA LEU A 360 0.40 -11.37 4.10
C LEU A 360 -0.09 -10.21 4.96
N HIS A 361 -1.34 -9.79 4.80
CA HIS A 361 -1.89 -8.70 5.59
C HIS A 361 -1.93 -9.03 7.09
N LEU A 362 -2.33 -10.24 7.45
CA LEU A 362 -2.36 -10.68 8.85
C LEU A 362 -0.96 -10.79 9.45
N LEU A 363 0.01 -11.25 8.67
CA LEU A 363 1.40 -11.33 9.12
C LEU A 363 2.02 -9.94 9.29
N LEU A 364 1.84 -9.06 8.31
CA LEU A 364 2.48 -7.73 8.26
C LEU A 364 1.81 -6.69 9.17
N THR A 365 0.58 -6.94 9.62
CA THR A 365 -0.09 -6.11 10.64
C THR A 365 -0.06 -6.73 12.03
N SER A 366 0.63 -7.87 12.20
CA SER A 366 0.81 -8.47 13.52
C SER A 366 1.76 -7.63 14.39
N PRO A 367 1.55 -7.60 15.72
CA PRO A 367 2.49 -6.98 16.64
C PRO A 367 3.91 -7.57 16.52
N ASP A 368 4.01 -8.87 16.22
CA ASP A 368 5.29 -9.56 16.03
C ASP A 368 6.10 -8.96 14.88
N PHE A 369 5.44 -8.60 13.77
CA PHE A 369 6.09 -7.93 12.66
C PHE A 369 6.47 -6.49 13.01
N THR A 370 5.58 -5.75 13.67
CA THR A 370 5.84 -4.35 14.07
C THR A 370 7.00 -4.23 15.06
N ILE A 371 7.17 -5.19 15.98
CA ILE A 371 8.24 -5.19 17.00
C ILE A 371 9.60 -5.59 16.41
N GLN A 372 9.62 -6.45 15.37
CA GLN A 372 10.87 -6.87 14.74
C GLN A 372 11.53 -5.79 13.87
N ARG A 373 10.75 -4.80 13.42
CA ARG A 373 11.27 -3.64 12.71
C ARG A 373 11.78 -2.59 13.69
#